data_AF-A0A535M0M2-F1
#
_entry.id   AF-A0A535M0M2-F1
#
_cell.length_a   1.000
_cell.length_b   1.000
_cell.length_c   1.000
_cell.angle_alpha   90.00
_cell.angle_beta   90.00
_cell.angle_gamma   90.00
#
_symmetry.space_group_name_H-M   'P 1'
#
loop_
_entity.id
_entity.type
_entity.pdbx_description
1 polymer ?
#
loop_
_entity_poly.entity_id
_entity_poly.type
_entity_poly.pdbx_seq_one_letter_code
_entity_poly.pdbx_strand_id
1 'polypeptide(L)'
;MSLRRFQVGSGVAAGVDDERAALTEVDHVRGVAEALIDKSVDPGHGSSSASGLGGASIPDTSNPKRIELLDLLAQGERSVEALGEGTGMGLTNTSNHLQVLRQARLVATRKEGTRVLYRLADDEVLLFAVALRSLARTRLAEVDRVVRDYFVARDSLETVSRDELIDRASRGDVIVLDVRPREEFVQGHIPGAISVPLGELEQQLRRMRKRVEIVAYCRGPYCVLAPEAVELLRRHGFRARRLEDGMPEWRLAGLPVAVGLE
;
A
#
# COMPACT_ATOMS: atom_id res chain seq x y z
N MET A 1 24.45 -9.56 28.01
CA MET A 1 25.46 -9.12 27.02
C MET A 1 25.00 -7.79 26.45
N SER A 2 25.80 -6.75 26.65
CA SER A 2 25.45 -5.34 26.45
C SER A 2 25.38 -4.97 24.96
N LEU A 3 24.20 -4.59 24.46
CA LEU A 3 24.04 -3.96 23.16
C LEU A 3 24.52 -2.50 23.27
N ARG A 4 25.53 -2.14 22.48
CA ARG A 4 26.14 -0.81 22.48
C ARG A 4 25.24 0.18 21.73
N ARG A 5 24.70 1.15 22.46
CA ARG A 5 24.10 2.39 21.94
C ARG A 5 25.13 3.17 21.12
N PHE A 6 24.74 3.66 19.94
CA PHE A 6 25.50 4.67 19.21
C PHE A 6 24.62 5.91 19.01
N GLN A 7 25.07 7.04 19.57
CA GLN A 7 24.48 8.37 19.38
C GLN A 7 24.85 8.92 18.01
N VAL A 8 23.89 9.57 17.34
CA VAL A 8 24.08 10.27 16.07
C VAL A 8 23.99 11.77 16.32
N GLY A 9 25.06 12.49 15.97
CA GLY A 9 25.14 13.95 16.03
C GLY A 9 24.44 14.60 14.84
N SER A 10 23.79 15.73 15.13
CA SER A 10 23.05 16.59 14.21
C SER A 10 23.95 17.35 13.24
N GLY A 11 23.57 17.42 11.97
CA GLY A 11 24.14 18.31 10.96
C GLY A 11 23.21 18.40 9.76
N VAL A 12 22.91 19.63 9.32
CA VAL A 12 21.72 20.08 8.59
C VAL A 12 22.00 20.31 7.09
N ALA A 13 20.91 20.38 6.30
CA ALA A 13 20.69 21.01 4.98
C ALA A 13 21.02 20.19 3.72
N ALA A 14 20.37 20.33 2.56
CA ALA A 14 19.05 20.78 2.05
C ALA A 14 19.21 20.79 0.50
N GLY A 15 18.13 20.64 -0.27
CA GLY A 15 18.14 20.80 -1.75
C GLY A 15 17.30 19.74 -2.47
N VAL A 16 15.97 19.86 -2.53
CA VAL A 16 15.20 20.52 -3.60
C VAL A 16 15.39 19.82 -4.95
N ASP A 17 14.56 18.80 -5.23
CA ASP A 17 14.23 18.30 -6.59
C ASP A 17 13.07 17.25 -6.57
N ASP A 18 12.12 17.33 -5.61
CA ASP A 18 11.17 16.24 -5.29
C ASP A 18 9.70 16.56 -5.58
N GLU A 19 9.41 17.33 -6.64
CA GLU A 19 8.04 17.80 -6.94
C GLU A 19 7.47 17.29 -8.28
N ARG A 20 8.20 16.45 -9.00
CA ARG A 20 7.79 15.95 -10.34
C ARG A 20 7.52 14.45 -10.45
N ALA A 21 7.74 13.68 -9.39
CA ALA A 21 7.47 12.24 -9.35
C ALA A 21 6.07 11.89 -8.79
N ALA A 22 5.35 12.85 -8.20
CA ALA A 22 4.10 12.61 -7.48
C ALA A 22 2.82 12.63 -8.34
N LEU A 23 2.92 12.68 -9.68
CA LEU A 23 1.76 12.91 -10.57
C LEU A 23 1.44 11.77 -11.56
N THR A 24 2.01 10.57 -11.41
CA THR A 24 1.77 9.44 -12.35
C THR A 24 1.23 8.16 -11.75
N GLU A 25 0.80 8.16 -10.48
CA GLU A 25 0.25 6.96 -9.82
C GLU A 25 -1.28 6.98 -9.62
N VAL A 26 -1.95 8.09 -9.98
CA VAL A 26 -3.41 8.27 -9.80
C VAL A 26 -4.23 7.85 -11.03
N ASP A 27 -3.63 7.82 -12.23
CA ASP A 27 -4.38 7.58 -13.47
C ASP A 27 -4.61 6.08 -13.80
N HIS A 28 -3.78 5.17 -13.29
CA HIS A 28 -3.90 3.73 -13.62
C HIS A 28 -4.95 3.00 -12.76
N VAL A 29 -5.14 3.40 -11.50
CA VAL A 29 -6.25 2.90 -10.65
C VAL A 29 -7.60 3.46 -11.12
N ARG A 30 -7.59 4.67 -11.67
CA ARG A 30 -8.77 5.36 -12.20
C ARG A 30 -9.35 4.66 -13.45
N GLY A 31 -8.52 4.20 -14.38
CA GLY A 31 -8.98 3.52 -15.60
C GLY A 31 -9.75 2.20 -15.36
N VAL A 32 -9.48 1.55 -14.22
CA VAL A 32 -10.15 0.30 -13.79
C VAL A 32 -11.53 0.58 -13.20
N ALA A 33 -11.60 1.63 -12.38
CA ALA A 33 -12.84 2.06 -11.77
C ALA A 33 -13.80 2.57 -12.86
N GLU A 34 -13.30 3.34 -13.84
CA GLU A 34 -14.07 3.82 -14.99
C GLU A 34 -14.62 2.66 -15.85
N ALA A 35 -13.84 1.58 -16.05
CA ALA A 35 -14.29 0.39 -16.80
C ALA A 35 -15.32 -0.48 -16.06
N LEU A 36 -15.47 -0.35 -14.74
CA LEU A 36 -16.43 -1.08 -13.92
C LEU A 36 -17.75 -0.30 -13.67
N ILE A 37 -17.85 0.96 -14.14
CA ILE A 37 -18.99 1.86 -13.87
C ILE A 37 -19.94 2.05 -15.06
N ASP A 38 -19.50 1.90 -16.31
CA ASP A 38 -20.39 2.18 -17.44
C ASP A 38 -21.02 0.91 -18.06
N LYS A 39 -22.28 0.66 -17.66
CA LYS A 39 -23.40 0.32 -18.56
C LYS A 39 -24.71 0.30 -17.78
N SER A 40 -25.36 1.46 -17.66
CA SER A 40 -26.83 1.62 -17.81
C SER A 40 -27.34 2.93 -17.21
N VAL A 41 -27.23 4.03 -17.96
CA VAL A 41 -28.27 5.08 -17.96
C VAL A 41 -28.60 5.38 -19.41
N ASP A 42 -29.66 4.75 -19.91
CA ASP A 42 -30.40 5.27 -21.06
C ASP A 42 -31.55 6.12 -20.48
N PRO A 43 -31.73 7.40 -20.88
CA PRO A 43 -32.70 8.27 -20.26
C PRO A 43 -34.09 8.08 -20.89
N GLY A 44 -35.01 7.51 -20.10
CA GLY A 44 -36.44 7.76 -20.19
C GLY A 44 -37.22 6.87 -21.17
N HIS A 45 -38.24 6.18 -20.64
CA HIS A 45 -39.67 6.48 -20.87
C HIS A 45 -40.52 5.62 -19.91
N GLY A 46 -41.38 6.30 -19.12
CA GLY A 46 -42.74 5.87 -18.80
C GLY A 46 -43.02 4.56 -18.04
N SER A 47 -43.39 4.74 -16.77
CA SER A 47 -44.57 4.13 -16.10
C SER A 47 -44.47 2.83 -15.28
N SER A 48 -45.11 2.94 -14.10
CA SER A 48 -45.77 1.92 -13.27
C SER A 48 -44.96 1.18 -12.18
N SER A 49 -45.26 1.60 -10.95
CA SER A 49 -45.58 0.79 -9.75
C SER A 49 -45.04 -0.64 -9.60
N ALA A 50 -44.23 -0.86 -8.55
CA ALA A 50 -44.24 -2.03 -7.64
C ALA A 50 -43.08 -1.88 -6.63
N SER A 51 -43.33 -1.45 -5.39
CA SER A 51 -43.41 -2.31 -4.19
C SER A 51 -42.12 -3.09 -3.82
N GLY A 52 -41.40 -2.53 -2.84
CA GLY A 52 -40.86 -3.24 -1.67
C GLY A 52 -39.99 -4.47 -1.87
N LEU A 53 -38.67 -4.27 -1.89
CA LEU A 53 -37.68 -5.09 -1.17
C LEU A 53 -36.51 -4.17 -0.77
N GLY A 54 -36.20 -4.12 0.53
CA GLY A 54 -35.03 -3.44 1.06
C GLY A 54 -33.76 -4.18 0.65
N GLY A 55 -33.27 -3.90 -0.56
CA GLY A 55 -31.93 -4.27 -0.97
C GLY A 55 -30.95 -3.40 -0.21
N ALA A 56 -30.13 -4.00 0.65
CA ALA A 56 -28.88 -3.37 1.07
C ALA A 56 -28.02 -3.20 -0.18
N SER A 57 -28.20 -2.07 -0.87
CA SER A 57 -27.38 -1.67 -1.99
C SER A 57 -25.94 -1.66 -1.50
N ILE A 58 -25.06 -2.44 -2.11
CA ILE A 58 -23.61 -2.31 -1.91
C ILE A 58 -23.32 -0.82 -2.17
N PRO A 59 -22.93 -0.05 -1.15
CA PRO A 59 -22.87 1.39 -1.25
C PRO A 59 -21.75 1.74 -2.21
N ASP A 60 -22.14 2.16 -3.41
CA ASP A 60 -21.34 2.75 -4.49
C ASP A 60 -19.82 2.73 -4.19
N THR A 61 -19.18 1.57 -4.20
CA THR A 61 -17.72 1.47 -4.03
C THR A 61 -16.98 1.95 -5.28
N SER A 62 -17.74 2.35 -6.30
CA SER A 62 -17.30 2.61 -7.66
C SER A 62 -16.54 3.93 -7.81
N ASN A 63 -16.60 4.86 -6.85
CA ASN A 63 -15.75 6.05 -6.96
C ASN A 63 -14.27 5.68 -6.70
N PRO A 64 -13.35 5.95 -7.65
CA PRO A 64 -11.94 5.55 -7.54
C PRO A 64 -11.27 6.05 -6.25
N LYS A 65 -11.64 7.25 -5.77
CA LYS A 65 -11.07 7.82 -4.55
C LYS A 65 -11.47 7.06 -3.29
N ARG A 66 -12.64 6.41 -3.26
CA ARG A 66 -13.01 5.53 -2.13
C ARG A 66 -12.15 4.27 -2.12
N ILE A 67 -11.81 3.73 -3.28
CA ILE A 67 -10.90 2.58 -3.39
C ILE A 67 -9.50 2.96 -2.93
N GLU A 68 -8.98 4.13 -3.37
CA GLU A 68 -7.68 4.66 -2.90
C GLU A 68 -7.65 4.85 -1.38
N LEU A 69 -8.72 5.40 -0.78
CA LEU A 69 -8.83 5.53 0.68
C LEU A 69 -8.79 4.18 1.40
N LEU A 70 -9.49 3.17 0.88
CA LEU A 70 -9.46 1.81 1.46
C LEU A 70 -8.06 1.18 1.34
N ASP A 71 -7.35 1.42 0.24
CA ASP A 71 -5.98 0.93 0.06
C ASP A 71 -5.00 1.58 1.04
N LEU A 72 -5.09 2.89 1.26
CA LEU A 72 -4.29 3.59 2.26
C LEU A 72 -4.58 3.13 3.69
N LEU A 73 -5.85 2.86 3.99
CA LEU A 73 -6.31 2.36 5.30
C LEU A 73 -5.95 0.88 5.53
N ALA A 74 -5.73 0.10 4.46
CA ALA A 74 -5.21 -1.26 4.58
C ALA A 74 -3.78 -1.29 5.15
N GLN A 75 -3.02 -0.19 4.99
CA GLN A 75 -1.65 -0.09 5.50
C GLN A 75 -1.58 0.29 6.99
N GLY A 76 -2.61 0.94 7.50
CA GLY A 76 -2.63 1.45 8.86
C GLY A 76 -3.70 2.52 9.05
N GLU A 77 -3.88 2.93 10.29
CA GLU A 77 -4.79 4.00 10.64
C GLU A 77 -4.24 5.36 10.22
N ARG A 78 -5.13 6.26 9.79
CA ARG A 78 -4.75 7.58 9.29
C ARG A 78 -5.77 8.64 9.65
N SER A 79 -5.30 9.88 9.83
CA SER A 79 -6.20 11.02 9.97
C SER A 79 -6.79 11.43 8.63
N VAL A 80 -7.84 12.25 8.65
CA VAL A 80 -8.47 12.77 7.42
C VAL A 80 -7.46 13.59 6.62
N GLU A 81 -6.61 14.36 7.28
CA GLU A 81 -5.56 15.16 6.64
C GLU A 81 -4.57 14.28 5.88
N ALA A 82 -4.05 13.24 6.54
CA ALA A 82 -3.11 12.28 5.94
C ALA A 82 -3.75 11.50 4.78
N LEU A 83 -5.04 11.18 4.88
CA LEU A 83 -5.79 10.53 3.80
C LEU A 83 -6.04 11.47 2.62
N GLY A 84 -6.31 12.75 2.89
CA GLY A 84 -6.48 13.75 1.84
C GLY A 84 -5.18 13.98 1.08
N GLU A 85 -4.08 14.16 1.81
CA GLU A 85 -2.74 14.28 1.23
C GLU A 85 -2.38 13.04 0.39
N GLY A 86 -2.53 11.84 0.95
CA GLY A 86 -2.21 10.59 0.25
C GLY A 86 -3.08 10.28 -0.98
N THR A 87 -4.24 10.92 -1.12
CA THR A 87 -5.13 10.75 -2.29
C THR A 87 -5.17 11.98 -3.21
N GLY A 88 -4.39 13.02 -2.91
CA GLY A 88 -4.43 14.31 -3.61
C GLY A 88 -5.76 15.06 -3.48
N MET A 89 -6.55 14.78 -2.44
CA MET A 89 -7.85 15.38 -2.20
C MET A 89 -7.81 16.44 -1.09
N GLY A 90 -8.61 17.50 -1.24
CA GLY A 90 -8.86 18.45 -0.15
C GLY A 90 -9.65 17.84 1.01
N LEU A 91 -9.55 18.47 2.19
CA LEU A 91 -10.15 17.97 3.44
C LEU A 91 -11.66 17.70 3.35
N THR A 92 -12.41 18.62 2.73
CA THR A 92 -13.87 18.48 2.56
C THR A 92 -14.23 17.26 1.72
N ASN A 93 -13.56 17.07 0.59
CA ASN A 93 -13.87 15.94 -0.30
C ASN A 93 -13.50 14.61 0.37
N THR A 94 -12.34 14.57 1.01
CA THR A 94 -11.88 13.41 1.79
C THR A 94 -12.88 13.05 2.89
N SER A 95 -13.35 14.04 3.65
CA SER A 95 -14.35 13.84 4.71
C SER A 95 -15.66 13.29 4.17
N ASN A 96 -16.13 13.79 3.02
CA ASN A 96 -17.35 13.31 2.37
C ASN A 96 -17.23 11.83 1.98
N HIS A 97 -16.11 11.45 1.33
CA HIS A 97 -15.87 10.05 0.96
C HIS A 97 -15.78 9.14 2.19
N LEU A 98 -15.10 9.57 3.25
CA LEU A 98 -14.98 8.82 4.50
C LEU A 98 -16.33 8.68 5.23
N GLN A 99 -17.19 9.69 5.15
CA GLN A 99 -18.55 9.61 5.70
C GLN A 99 -19.38 8.56 4.96
N VAL A 100 -19.29 8.50 3.62
CA VAL A 100 -19.95 7.46 2.82
C VAL A 100 -19.42 6.07 3.20
N LEU A 101 -18.09 5.89 3.26
CA LEU A 101 -17.48 4.63 3.67
C LEU A 101 -17.85 4.22 5.10
N ARG A 102 -18.03 5.18 6.01
CA ARG A 102 -18.46 4.94 7.39
C ARG A 102 -19.93 4.55 7.47
N GLN A 103 -20.81 5.22 6.71
CA GLN A 103 -22.22 4.84 6.61
C GLN A 103 -22.38 3.43 6.02
N ALA A 104 -21.50 3.08 5.08
CA ALA A 104 -21.33 1.74 4.52
C ALA A 104 -20.73 0.71 5.50
N ARG A 105 -20.25 1.14 6.68
CA ARG A 105 -19.53 0.32 7.66
C ARG A 105 -18.24 -0.31 7.14
N LEU A 106 -17.64 0.26 6.10
CA LEU A 106 -16.33 -0.17 5.58
C LEU A 106 -15.17 0.40 6.39
N VAL A 107 -15.39 1.53 7.08
CA VAL A 107 -14.39 2.16 7.95
C VAL A 107 -14.93 2.43 9.33
N ALA A 108 -14.05 2.35 10.32
CA ALA A 108 -14.29 2.73 11.70
C ALA A 108 -13.40 3.92 12.07
N THR A 109 -13.75 4.59 13.17
CA THR A 109 -12.98 5.74 13.68
C THR A 109 -12.62 5.55 15.14
N ARG A 110 -11.43 6.00 15.53
CA ARG A 110 -11.07 6.22 16.95
C ARG A 110 -10.51 7.61 17.15
N LYS A 111 -10.60 8.13 18.38
CA LYS A 111 -9.99 9.41 18.74
C LYS A 111 -8.60 9.16 19.33
N GLU A 112 -7.63 9.95 18.91
CA GLU A 112 -6.28 9.98 19.46
C GLU A 112 -5.89 11.43 19.73
N GLY A 113 -5.93 11.83 21.00
CA GLY A 113 -5.82 13.23 21.39
C GLY A 113 -6.91 14.08 20.74
N THR A 114 -6.50 15.08 19.96
CA THR A 114 -7.40 15.98 19.21
C THR A 114 -7.77 15.45 17.82
N ARG A 115 -7.10 14.38 17.35
CA ARG A 115 -7.27 13.85 15.99
C ARG A 115 -8.26 12.71 15.96
N VAL A 116 -8.97 12.59 14.84
CA VAL A 116 -9.79 11.42 14.51
C VAL A 116 -9.01 10.58 13.51
N LEU A 117 -8.73 9.34 13.90
CA LEU A 117 -8.10 8.35 13.04
C LEU A 117 -9.16 7.43 12.47
N TYR A 118 -9.02 7.14 11.18
CA TYR A 118 -9.81 6.18 10.43
C TYR A 118 -9.02 4.89 10.28
N ARG A 119 -9.75 3.77 10.25
CA ARG A 119 -9.24 2.42 10.01
C ARG A 119 -10.25 1.61 9.21
N LEU A 120 -9.83 0.55 8.56
CA LEU A 120 -10.79 -0.46 8.07
C LEU A 120 -11.60 -1.02 9.24
N ALA A 121 -12.88 -1.30 9.01
CA ALA A 121 -13.77 -1.77 10.06
C ALA A 121 -13.28 -3.06 10.72
N ASP A 122 -12.82 -4.02 9.92
CA ASP A 122 -12.33 -5.34 10.34
C ASP A 122 -11.54 -6.02 9.20
N ASP A 123 -11.11 -7.26 9.46
CA ASP A 123 -10.33 -8.08 8.52
C ASP A 123 -11.16 -8.56 7.31
N GLU A 124 -12.49 -8.62 7.39
CA GLU A 124 -13.33 -8.95 6.23
C GLU A 124 -13.29 -7.82 5.21
N VAL A 125 -13.30 -6.56 5.67
CA VAL A 125 -13.10 -5.40 4.78
C VAL A 125 -11.70 -5.39 4.19
N LEU A 126 -10.67 -5.77 4.95
CA LEU A 126 -9.31 -5.91 4.43
C LEU A 126 -9.23 -6.98 3.33
N LEU A 127 -9.84 -8.15 3.57
CA LEU A 127 -9.95 -9.23 2.58
C LEU A 127 -10.66 -8.75 1.31
N PHE A 128 -11.77 -8.03 1.45
CA PHE A 128 -12.48 -7.43 0.32
C PHE A 128 -11.58 -6.48 -0.47
N ALA A 129 -10.86 -5.56 0.18
CA ALA A 129 -9.96 -4.63 -0.48
C ALA A 129 -8.82 -5.34 -1.23
N VAL A 130 -8.22 -6.37 -0.63
CA VAL A 130 -7.19 -7.21 -1.28
C VAL A 130 -7.77 -7.97 -2.48
N ALA A 131 -8.96 -8.56 -2.33
CA ALA A 131 -9.63 -9.29 -3.41
C ALA A 131 -9.99 -8.37 -4.58
N LEU A 132 -10.50 -7.16 -4.30
CA LEU A 132 -10.83 -6.16 -5.31
C LEU A 132 -9.59 -5.76 -6.12
N ARG A 133 -8.45 -5.51 -5.46
CA ARG A 133 -7.17 -5.22 -6.12
C ARG A 133 -6.70 -6.40 -6.97
N SER A 134 -6.81 -7.62 -6.47
CA SER A 134 -6.48 -8.84 -7.23
C SER A 134 -7.37 -9.01 -8.48
N LEU A 135 -8.66 -8.73 -8.36
CA LEU A 135 -9.60 -8.79 -9.49
C LEU A 135 -9.27 -7.71 -10.53
N ALA A 136 -9.03 -6.48 -10.08
CA ALA A 136 -8.58 -5.38 -10.93
C ALA A 136 -7.37 -5.80 -11.76
N ARG A 137 -6.35 -6.40 -11.12
CA ARG A 137 -5.18 -6.95 -11.83
C ARG A 137 -5.58 -7.96 -12.89
N THR A 138 -6.37 -8.98 -12.55
CA THR A 138 -6.70 -10.03 -13.51
C THR A 138 -7.47 -9.49 -14.72
N ARG A 139 -8.27 -8.44 -14.54
CA ARG A 139 -9.09 -7.86 -15.62
C ARG A 139 -8.36 -6.80 -16.44
N LEU A 140 -7.51 -5.98 -15.82
CA LEU A 140 -6.65 -5.01 -16.52
C LEU A 140 -5.39 -5.64 -17.07
N ALA A 141 -5.07 -6.85 -16.63
CA ALA A 141 -4.06 -7.67 -17.25
C ALA A 141 -4.39 -8.06 -18.71
N GLU A 142 -5.50 -7.59 -19.28
CA GLU A 142 -5.71 -7.59 -20.72
C GLU A 142 -5.44 -6.22 -21.36
N VAL A 143 -5.50 -5.13 -20.58
CA VAL A 143 -5.39 -3.73 -21.04
C VAL A 143 -3.95 -3.19 -20.93
N ASP A 144 -3.21 -3.52 -19.87
CA ASP A 144 -1.87 -2.96 -19.59
C ASP A 144 -0.72 -3.84 -20.07
N ARG A 145 -0.76 -4.31 -21.32
CA ARG A 145 0.37 -5.10 -21.88
C ARG A 145 1.64 -4.25 -21.92
N VAL A 146 1.51 -2.94 -22.17
CA VAL A 146 2.64 -1.99 -22.32
C VAL A 146 3.31 -1.66 -20.98
N VAL A 147 2.54 -1.44 -19.90
CA VAL A 147 3.10 -1.22 -18.54
C VAL A 147 3.72 -2.50 -18.00
N ARG A 148 3.10 -3.66 -18.28
CA ARG A 148 3.66 -4.95 -17.88
C ARG A 148 4.90 -5.35 -18.66
N ASP A 149 5.00 -5.06 -19.94
CA ASP A 149 6.23 -5.36 -20.68
C ASP A 149 7.42 -4.54 -20.16
N TYR A 150 7.17 -3.38 -19.52
CA TYR A 150 8.19 -2.58 -18.85
C TYR A 150 8.56 -3.11 -17.43
N PHE A 151 7.59 -3.54 -16.62
CA PHE A 151 7.81 -3.98 -15.22
C PHE A 151 7.95 -5.51 -15.02
N VAL A 152 7.25 -6.33 -15.80
CA VAL A 152 7.13 -7.79 -15.61
C VAL A 152 8.27 -8.57 -16.26
N ALA A 153 8.79 -8.10 -17.39
CA ALA A 153 9.80 -8.83 -18.16
C ALA A 153 11.15 -8.99 -17.44
N ARG A 154 11.45 -8.15 -16.43
CA ARG A 154 12.69 -8.26 -15.64
C ARG A 154 12.49 -8.76 -14.21
N ASP A 155 11.27 -8.72 -13.66
CA ASP A 155 11.04 -8.88 -12.22
C ASP A 155 10.07 -10.02 -11.84
N SER A 156 9.30 -10.58 -12.78
CA SER A 156 8.39 -11.70 -12.48
C SER A 156 9.09 -13.05 -12.25
N LEU A 157 10.34 -13.19 -12.66
CA LEU A 157 11.12 -14.43 -12.49
C LEU A 157 11.95 -14.45 -11.19
N GLU A 158 11.93 -13.36 -10.39
CA GLU A 158 12.83 -13.18 -9.23
C GLU A 158 12.11 -12.69 -7.95
N THR A 159 10.83 -12.96 -7.77
CA THR A 159 10.16 -12.69 -6.48
C THR A 159 10.53 -13.72 -5.43
N VAL A 160 10.41 -13.35 -4.16
CA VAL A 160 10.49 -14.26 -3.01
C VAL A 160 9.07 -14.50 -2.53
N SER A 161 8.65 -15.76 -2.38
CA SER A 161 7.35 -16.08 -1.80
C SER A 161 7.37 -15.83 -0.28
N ARG A 162 6.20 -15.67 0.32
CA ARG A 162 6.06 -15.53 1.79
C ARG A 162 6.72 -16.69 2.54
N ASP A 163 6.48 -17.92 2.10
CA ASP A 163 7.02 -19.12 2.74
C ASP A 163 8.55 -19.17 2.62
N GLU A 164 9.10 -18.81 1.45
CA GLU A 164 10.55 -18.69 1.25
C GLU A 164 11.14 -17.61 2.16
N LEU A 165 10.48 -16.46 2.29
CA LEU A 165 10.93 -15.37 3.17
C LEU A 165 11.00 -15.82 4.64
N ILE A 166 9.95 -16.48 5.14
CA ILE A 166 9.88 -16.94 6.52
C ILE A 166 11.03 -17.91 6.83
N ASP A 167 11.19 -18.93 5.98
CA ASP A 167 12.24 -19.94 6.16
C ASP A 167 13.64 -19.28 6.16
N ARG A 168 13.92 -18.41 5.20
CA ARG A 168 15.25 -17.80 5.06
C ARG A 168 15.54 -16.72 6.08
N ALA A 169 14.53 -15.95 6.49
CA ALA A 169 14.67 -14.96 7.57
C ALA A 169 14.97 -15.65 8.90
N SER A 170 14.32 -16.80 9.18
CA SER A 170 14.58 -17.58 10.40
C SER A 170 16.02 -18.11 10.50
N ARG A 171 16.67 -18.34 9.36
CA ARG A 171 18.07 -18.77 9.25
C ARG A 171 19.08 -17.62 9.23
N GLY A 172 18.62 -16.37 9.14
CA GLY A 172 19.48 -15.19 8.99
C GLY A 172 20.14 -15.08 7.60
N ASP A 173 19.60 -15.77 6.60
CA ASP A 173 20.13 -15.80 5.23
C ASP A 173 19.78 -14.54 4.42
N VAL A 174 18.79 -13.78 4.90
CA VAL A 174 18.28 -12.56 4.26
C VAL A 174 18.14 -11.42 5.26
N ILE A 175 18.25 -10.20 4.75
CA ILE A 175 17.84 -8.97 5.44
C ILE A 175 16.48 -8.58 4.87
N VAL A 176 15.47 -8.42 5.73
CA VAL A 176 14.14 -7.97 5.32
C VAL A 176 14.09 -6.44 5.43
N LEU A 177 13.67 -5.77 4.36
CA LEU A 177 13.64 -4.32 4.24
C LEU A 177 12.20 -3.83 4.00
N ASP A 178 11.69 -2.99 4.89
CA ASP A 178 10.43 -2.27 4.65
C ASP A 178 10.74 -0.91 4.04
N VAL A 179 10.26 -0.69 2.81
CA VAL A 179 10.53 0.54 2.05
C VAL A 179 9.39 1.55 2.08
N ARG A 180 8.34 1.28 2.86
CA ARG A 180 7.21 2.17 3.06
C ARG A 180 7.59 3.38 3.92
N PRO A 181 6.76 4.44 3.93
CA PRO A 181 6.88 5.53 4.90
C PRO A 181 6.98 5.00 6.33
N ARG A 182 7.77 5.69 7.16
CA ARG A 182 8.07 5.27 8.53
C ARG A 182 6.81 5.11 9.38
N GLU A 183 5.80 5.92 9.12
CA GLU A 183 4.51 5.90 9.80
C GLU A 183 3.75 4.60 9.56
N GLU A 184 3.91 3.96 8.39
CA GLU A 184 3.31 2.66 8.09
C GLU A 184 4.07 1.54 8.78
N PHE A 185 5.41 1.60 8.79
CA PHE A 185 6.25 0.64 9.49
C PHE A 185 5.91 0.58 10.98
N VAL A 186 5.84 1.74 11.64
CA VAL A 186 5.56 1.83 13.08
C VAL A 186 4.20 1.24 13.46
N GLN A 187 3.22 1.33 12.56
CA GLN A 187 1.88 0.80 12.80
C GLN A 187 1.76 -0.71 12.56
N GLY A 188 2.69 -1.30 11.81
CA GLY A 188 2.71 -2.73 11.55
C GLY A 188 3.71 -3.10 10.47
N HIS A 189 4.65 -3.97 10.80
CA HIS A 189 5.68 -4.46 9.90
C HIS A 189 5.97 -5.96 10.12
N ILE A 190 6.69 -6.56 9.18
CA ILE A 190 7.18 -7.93 9.29
C ILE A 190 8.23 -7.97 10.42
N PRO A 191 8.12 -8.86 11.43
CA PRO A 191 9.08 -8.93 12.52
C PRO A 191 10.54 -9.11 12.05
N GLY A 192 11.45 -8.33 12.64
CA GLY A 192 12.86 -8.33 12.25
C GLY A 192 13.16 -7.57 10.94
N ALA A 193 12.15 -6.94 10.30
CA ALA A 193 12.38 -6.06 9.17
C ALA A 193 13.00 -4.73 9.59
N ILE A 194 13.87 -4.21 8.73
CA ILE A 194 14.52 -2.91 8.92
C ILE A 194 13.74 -1.86 8.12
N SER A 195 13.31 -0.79 8.81
CA SER A 195 12.68 0.36 8.17
C SER A 195 13.71 1.19 7.41
N VAL A 196 13.60 1.20 6.08
CA VAL A 196 14.38 2.07 5.19
C VAL A 196 13.44 2.61 4.11
N PRO A 197 12.71 3.71 4.39
CA PRO A 197 11.84 4.33 3.41
C PRO A 197 12.58 4.61 2.09
N LEU A 198 11.92 4.44 0.94
CA LEU A 198 12.57 4.52 -0.37
C LEU A 198 13.41 5.81 -0.56
N GLY A 199 12.89 6.97 -0.17
CA GLY A 199 13.61 8.26 -0.27
C GLY A 199 14.86 8.35 0.62
N GLU A 200 14.95 7.53 1.67
CA GLU A 200 16.13 7.44 2.55
C GLU A 200 17.12 6.34 2.10
N LEU A 201 16.70 5.44 1.20
CA LEU A 201 17.41 4.20 0.88
C LEU A 201 18.84 4.46 0.42
N GLU A 202 19.03 5.34 -0.56
CA GLU A 202 20.35 5.63 -1.13
C GLU A 202 21.37 6.08 -0.08
N GLN A 203 20.95 6.90 0.89
CA GLN A 203 21.80 7.38 1.97
C GLN A 203 22.18 6.25 2.93
N GLN A 204 21.26 5.30 3.17
CA GLN A 204 21.49 4.16 4.05
C GLN A 204 22.33 3.06 3.39
N LEU A 205 22.33 2.93 2.06
CA LEU A 205 23.11 1.91 1.32
C LEU A 205 24.59 1.92 1.71
N ARG A 206 25.16 3.10 1.98
CA ARG A 206 26.58 3.26 2.36
C ARG A 206 26.95 2.55 3.66
N ARG A 207 25.95 2.28 4.52
CA ARG A 207 26.12 1.64 5.83
C ARG A 207 25.79 0.15 5.80
N MET A 208 25.25 -0.36 4.70
CA MET A 208 24.78 -1.75 4.58
C MET A 208 25.89 -2.70 4.08
N ARG A 209 25.86 -3.95 4.56
CA ARG A 209 26.81 -5.00 4.17
C ARG A 209 26.31 -5.72 2.92
N LYS A 210 27.11 -5.74 1.85
CA LYS A 210 26.75 -6.35 0.55
C LYS A 210 26.71 -7.88 0.49
N ARG A 211 27.02 -8.59 1.58
CA ARG A 211 27.17 -10.05 1.58
C ARG A 211 25.84 -10.81 1.72
N VAL A 212 24.86 -10.22 2.38
CA VAL A 212 23.56 -10.85 2.65
C VAL A 212 22.57 -10.41 1.58
N GLU A 213 21.70 -11.33 1.13
CA GLU A 213 20.62 -10.95 0.20
C GLU A 213 19.58 -10.09 0.92
N ILE A 214 19.04 -9.10 0.23
CA ILE A 214 18.01 -8.20 0.74
C ILE A 214 16.68 -8.59 0.11
N VAL A 215 15.65 -8.76 0.94
CA VAL A 215 14.27 -8.92 0.50
C VAL A 215 13.50 -7.67 0.87
N ALA A 216 13.15 -6.85 -0.14
CA ALA A 216 12.38 -5.64 0.07
C ALA A 216 10.87 -5.92 -0.06
N TYR A 217 10.04 -5.30 0.77
CA TYR A 217 8.59 -5.37 0.67
C TYR A 217 7.91 -4.01 0.86
N CYS A 218 6.68 -3.90 0.38
CA CYS A 218 5.87 -2.68 0.44
C CYS A 218 4.39 -3.00 0.79
N ARG A 219 3.45 -2.23 0.24
CA ARG A 219 2.00 -2.21 0.50
C ARG A 219 1.24 -3.32 -0.21
N GLY A 220 1.90 -4.04 -1.11
CA GLY A 220 1.28 -5.07 -1.93
C GLY A 220 1.97 -5.21 -3.29
N PRO A 221 1.47 -6.12 -4.13
CA PRO A 221 2.02 -6.40 -5.46
C PRO A 221 1.89 -5.24 -6.47
N TYR A 222 1.12 -4.20 -6.15
CA TYR A 222 0.91 -3.01 -6.99
C TYR A 222 1.73 -1.79 -6.55
N CYS A 223 2.44 -1.88 -5.44
CA CYS A 223 3.28 -0.79 -4.97
C CYS A 223 4.55 -0.70 -5.83
N VAL A 224 4.87 0.50 -6.31
CA VAL A 224 6.11 0.76 -7.09
C VAL A 224 7.36 0.84 -6.21
N LEU A 225 7.21 1.13 -4.91
CA LEU A 225 8.36 1.36 -4.01
C LEU A 225 9.29 0.14 -3.88
N ALA A 226 8.74 -1.08 -3.80
CA ALA A 226 9.56 -2.28 -3.67
C ALA A 226 10.36 -2.61 -4.94
N PRO A 227 9.76 -2.61 -6.15
CA PRO A 227 10.51 -2.68 -7.41
C PRO A 227 11.61 -1.61 -7.54
N GLU A 228 11.29 -0.34 -7.25
CA GLU A 228 12.27 0.76 -7.32
C GLU A 228 13.41 0.58 -6.32
N ALA A 229 13.10 0.15 -5.09
CA ALA A 229 14.10 -0.15 -4.08
C ALA A 229 15.04 -1.28 -4.53
N VAL A 230 14.49 -2.37 -5.09
CA VAL A 230 15.27 -3.50 -5.60
C VAL A 230 16.17 -3.06 -6.76
N GLU A 231 15.67 -2.25 -7.68
CA GLU A 231 16.48 -1.69 -8.77
C GLU A 231 17.61 -0.81 -8.23
N LEU A 232 17.32 0.08 -7.29
CA LEU A 232 18.33 0.93 -6.65
C LEU A 232 19.40 0.10 -5.92
N LEU A 233 18.98 -0.93 -5.17
CA LEU A 233 19.87 -1.87 -4.49
C LEU A 233 20.77 -2.63 -5.47
N ARG A 234 20.20 -3.20 -6.53
CA ARG A 234 20.94 -3.92 -7.57
C ARG A 234 21.94 -3.02 -8.28
N ARG A 235 21.57 -1.77 -8.61
CA ARG A 235 22.50 -0.76 -9.18
C ARG A 235 23.70 -0.48 -8.29
N HIS A 236 23.55 -0.61 -6.97
CA HIS A 236 24.63 -0.44 -5.99
C HIS A 236 25.38 -1.74 -5.65
N GLY A 237 25.11 -2.83 -6.37
CA GLY A 237 25.78 -4.12 -6.23
C GLY A 237 25.31 -4.97 -5.05
N PHE A 238 24.09 -4.73 -4.55
CA PHE A 238 23.45 -5.62 -3.59
C PHE A 238 22.71 -6.74 -4.34
N ARG A 239 22.66 -7.93 -3.73
CA ARG A 239 21.70 -8.97 -4.13
C ARG A 239 20.37 -8.60 -3.49
N ALA A 240 19.38 -8.25 -4.30
CA ALA A 240 18.07 -7.86 -3.83
C ALA A 240 16.98 -8.50 -4.66
N ARG A 241 15.91 -8.93 -3.98
CA ARG A 241 14.65 -9.41 -4.56
C ARG A 241 13.50 -8.75 -3.80
N ARG A 242 12.30 -8.75 -4.38
CA ARG A 242 11.10 -8.27 -3.70
C ARG A 242 10.28 -9.43 -3.16
N LEU A 243 9.58 -9.21 -2.05
CA LEU A 243 8.49 -10.07 -1.61
C LEU A 243 7.35 -10.00 -2.64
N GLU A 244 6.74 -11.15 -2.93
CA GLU A 244 5.58 -11.23 -3.83
C GLU A 244 4.36 -10.50 -3.22
N ASP A 245 4.16 -10.71 -1.93
CA ASP A 245 3.12 -10.10 -1.12
C ASP A 245 3.51 -8.70 -0.60
N GLY A 246 2.52 -7.99 -0.06
CA GLY A 246 2.76 -6.84 0.80
C GLY A 246 2.29 -7.06 2.24
N MET A 247 2.36 -5.99 3.01
CA MET A 247 1.93 -5.98 4.40
C MET A 247 0.44 -6.37 4.61
N PRO A 248 -0.52 -5.94 3.76
CA PRO A 248 -1.92 -6.40 3.87
C PRO A 248 -2.07 -7.91 3.74
N GLU A 249 -1.43 -8.51 2.74
CA GLU A 249 -1.49 -9.94 2.47
C GLU A 249 -0.80 -10.74 3.59
N TRP A 250 0.32 -10.23 4.13
CA TRP A 250 0.97 -10.79 5.32
C TRP A 250 0.04 -10.81 6.53
N ARG A 251 -0.68 -9.71 6.79
CA ARG A 251 -1.64 -9.61 7.90
C ARG A 251 -2.80 -10.59 7.72
N LEU A 252 -3.39 -10.65 6.53
CA LEU A 252 -4.49 -11.57 6.23
C LEU A 252 -4.08 -13.05 6.33
N ALA A 253 -2.80 -13.36 6.16
CA ALA A 253 -2.28 -14.70 6.38
C ALA A 253 -2.23 -15.10 7.86
N GLY A 254 -2.58 -14.20 8.79
CA GLY A 254 -2.51 -14.44 10.23
C GLY A 254 -1.08 -14.54 10.77
N LEU A 255 -0.11 -14.02 10.02
CA LEU A 255 1.29 -14.05 10.42
C LEU A 255 1.62 -12.98 11.47
N PRO A 256 2.66 -13.19 12.29
CA PRO A 256 3.07 -12.23 13.29
C PRO A 256 3.38 -10.85 12.68
N VAL A 257 2.93 -9.79 13.36
CA VAL A 257 3.16 -8.38 12.99
C VAL A 257 3.80 -7.67 14.17
N ALA A 258 4.92 -7.00 13.94
CA ALA A 258 5.59 -6.15 14.92
C ALA A 258 5.10 -4.70 14.78
N VAL A 259 5.18 -3.93 15.87
CA VAL A 259 4.76 -2.51 15.95
C VAL A 259 5.84 -1.69 16.66
N GLY A 260 5.94 -0.41 16.34
CA GLY A 260 6.98 0.49 16.88
C GLY A 260 8.25 0.55 16.03
N LEU A 261 9.29 1.18 16.57
CA LEU A 261 10.65 1.12 16.06
C LEU A 261 11.42 0.13 16.95
N GLU A 262 11.89 -0.97 16.39
CA GLU A 262 12.80 -1.91 17.08
C GLU A 262 14.24 -1.35 17.17
#